data_AF-A0A133UD27-F1
#
_entry.id   AF-A0A133UD27-F1
#
_cell.length_a   1.000
_cell.length_b   1.000
_cell.length_c   1.000
_cell.angle_alpha   90.00
_cell.angle_beta   90.00
_cell.angle_gamma   90.00
#
_symmetry.space_group_name_H-M   'P 1'
#
loop_
_entity.id
_entity.type
_entity.pdbx_description
1 polymer ?
#
loop_
_entity_poly.entity_id
_entity_poly.type
_entity_poly.pdbx_seq_one_letter_code
_entity_poly.pdbx_strand_id
1 'polypeptide(L)'
;MLALLINGSLKNVIKKSIKKTKPWNFSLLILGVLIFLNIFETSNMKNLIAALSLSKATLTIGFGFLLGVATGRIDLPATIVFPIFLTAYKLNSIPPIIFSITYFAIFIGYVITPIHPCVGLTLEYFNAEINKFLKLMIPPTLLSLAVAIATWSILI
;
A
#
# COMPACT_ATOMS: atom_id res chain seq x y z
N MET A 1 9.51 26.16 -3.06
CA MET A 1 8.68 26.85 -2.03
C MET A 1 8.96 28.36 -1.99
N LEU A 2 10.21 28.83 -2.17
CA LEU A 2 10.56 30.27 -2.19
C LEU A 2 9.88 31.10 -3.30
N ALA A 3 9.63 30.55 -4.49
CA ALA A 3 9.06 31.31 -5.61
C ALA A 3 7.58 31.76 -5.42
N LEU A 4 6.85 31.16 -4.48
CA LEU A 4 5.43 31.48 -4.22
C LEU A 4 5.22 32.61 -3.21
N LEU A 5 6.22 32.89 -2.36
CA LEU A 5 6.15 33.95 -1.36
C LEU A 5 6.34 35.34 -1.96
N ILE A 6 7.06 35.44 -3.08
CA ILE A 6 7.47 36.72 -3.67
C ILE A 6 6.35 37.37 -4.50
N ASN A 7 5.38 36.60 -5.01
CA ASN A 7 4.54 37.07 -6.12
C ASN A 7 3.07 37.39 -5.78
N GLY A 8 2.72 37.64 -4.50
CA GLY A 8 1.38 38.13 -4.10
C GLY A 8 0.17 37.25 -4.47
N SER A 9 0.37 36.11 -5.15
CA SER A 9 -0.68 35.27 -5.74
C SER A 9 -1.00 34.03 -4.90
N LEU A 10 -0.58 34.03 -3.63
CA LEU A 10 -0.78 32.93 -2.68
C LEU A 10 -2.25 32.47 -2.62
N LYS A 11 -3.20 33.42 -2.62
CA LYS A 11 -4.65 33.11 -2.65
C LYS A 11 -5.08 32.37 -3.91
N ASN A 12 -4.56 32.74 -5.08
CA ASN A 12 -4.92 32.11 -6.35
C ASN A 12 -4.28 30.72 -6.47
N VAL A 13 -3.06 30.55 -5.98
CA VAL A 13 -2.37 29.26 -5.96
C VAL A 13 -3.03 28.29 -4.99
N ILE A 14 -3.39 28.74 -3.77
CA ILE A 14 -4.14 27.90 -2.80
C ILE A 14 -5.50 27.51 -3.36
N LYS A 15 -6.26 28.46 -3.93
CA LYS A 15 -7.58 28.19 -4.54
C LYS A 15 -7.49 27.21 -5.71
N LYS A 16 -6.44 27.32 -6.53
CA LYS A 16 -6.20 26.43 -7.67
C LYS A 16 -5.73 25.04 -7.21
N SER A 17 -4.89 24.97 -6.18
CA SER A 17 -4.45 23.70 -5.57
C SER A 17 -5.62 22.95 -4.95
N ILE A 18 -6.43 23.58 -4.08
CA ILE A 18 -7.59 22.93 -3.43
C ILE A 18 -8.56 22.35 -4.46
N LYS A 19 -8.82 23.07 -5.57
CA LYS A 19 -9.67 22.60 -6.66
C LYS A 19 -9.07 21.40 -7.41
N LYS A 20 -7.74 21.32 -7.51
CA LYS A 20 -7.02 20.25 -8.22
C LYS A 20 -6.79 19.00 -7.37
N THR A 21 -6.40 19.16 -6.10
CA THR A 21 -6.09 18.03 -5.20
C THR A 21 -7.30 17.38 -4.57
N LYS A 22 -8.51 17.97 -4.67
CA LYS A 22 -9.78 17.42 -4.14
C LYS A 22 -9.58 16.74 -2.76
N PRO A 23 -9.22 17.49 -1.71
CA PRO A 23 -8.81 16.94 -0.42
C PRO A 23 -9.86 16.04 0.25
N TRP A 24 -11.14 16.20 -0.14
CA TRP A 24 -12.23 15.30 0.23
C TRP A 24 -11.96 13.82 -0.08
N ASN A 25 -11.20 13.50 -1.12
CA ASN A 25 -10.86 12.13 -1.45
C ASN A 25 -10.04 11.46 -0.33
N PHE A 26 -9.12 12.19 0.32
CA PHE A 26 -8.34 11.67 1.44
C PHE A 26 -9.21 11.48 2.68
N SER A 27 -10.08 12.45 2.99
CA SER A 27 -11.00 12.35 4.12
C SER A 27 -11.99 11.18 3.96
N LEU A 28 -12.55 11.01 2.76
CA LEU A 28 -13.44 9.90 2.43
C LEU A 28 -12.72 8.54 2.52
N LEU A 29 -11.43 8.48 2.15
CA LEU A 29 -10.64 7.26 2.26
C LEU A 29 -10.45 6.87 3.73
N ILE A 30 -10.05 7.81 4.59
CA ILE A 30 -9.87 7.58 6.04
C ILE A 30 -11.20 7.14 6.68
N LEU A 31 -12.30 7.82 6.35
CA LEU A 31 -13.63 7.42 6.83
C LEU A 31 -14.01 6.01 6.35
N GLY A 32 -13.71 5.68 5.09
CA GLY A 32 -13.89 4.34 4.55
C GLY A 32 -13.14 3.28 5.34
N VAL A 33 -11.89 3.56 5.74
CA VAL A 33 -11.08 2.64 6.58
C VAL A 33 -11.73 2.40 7.93
N LEU A 34 -12.17 3.47 8.61
CA LEU A 34 -12.78 3.38 9.93
C LEU A 34 -14.13 2.66 9.91
N ILE A 35 -14.94 2.90 8.88
CA ILE A 35 -16.21 2.20 8.66
C ILE A 35 -15.96 0.73 8.34
N PHE A 36 -15.00 0.44 7.45
CA PHE A 36 -14.58 -0.92 7.13
C PHE A 36 -14.11 -1.67 8.37
N LEU A 37 -13.27 -1.05 9.20
CA LEU A 37 -12.83 -1.58 10.50
C LEU A 37 -14.00 -1.94 11.40
N ASN A 38 -14.96 -1.04 11.56
CA ASN A 38 -16.13 -1.28 12.43
C ASN A 38 -17.03 -2.40 11.87
N ILE A 39 -17.26 -2.43 10.55
CA ILE A 39 -18.01 -3.52 9.90
C ILE A 39 -17.26 -4.84 10.03
N PHE A 40 -15.94 -4.86 9.83
CA PHE A 40 -15.12 -6.05 10.05
C PHE A 40 -15.19 -6.50 11.51
N GLU A 41 -15.21 -5.54 12.44
CA GLU A 41 -15.23 -5.83 13.86
C GLU A 41 -16.55 -6.42 14.35
N THR A 42 -17.65 -5.95 13.77
CA THR A 42 -19.01 -6.43 14.07
C THR A 42 -19.35 -7.68 13.25
N SER A 43 -18.67 -7.91 12.12
CA SER A 43 -18.85 -9.09 11.29
C SER A 43 -18.21 -10.35 11.88
N ASN A 44 -18.81 -11.50 11.57
CA ASN A 44 -18.27 -12.82 11.89
C ASN A 44 -17.03 -13.19 11.05
N MET A 45 -16.51 -12.28 10.21
CA MET A 45 -15.30 -12.52 9.43
C MET A 45 -14.06 -12.76 10.30
N LYS A 46 -14.02 -12.24 11.53
CA LYS A 46 -12.99 -12.60 12.50
C LYS A 46 -12.91 -14.11 12.70
N ASN A 47 -14.07 -14.77 12.78
CA ASN A 47 -14.15 -16.21 13.01
C ASN A 47 -13.85 -17.01 11.72
N LEU A 48 -14.25 -16.50 10.55
CA LEU A 48 -13.88 -17.10 9.24
C LEU A 48 -12.37 -17.00 8.96
N ILE A 49 -11.74 -15.87 9.29
CA ILE A 49 -10.30 -15.63 9.10
C ILE A 49 -9.49 -16.38 10.18
N ALA A 50 -9.98 -16.48 11.41
CA ALA A 50 -9.39 -17.32 12.44
C ALA A 50 -9.45 -18.82 12.06
N ALA A 51 -10.55 -19.25 11.41
CA ALA A 51 -10.67 -20.61 10.87
C ALA A 51 -9.71 -20.89 9.70
N LEU A 52 -9.25 -19.85 9.00
CA LEU A 52 -8.28 -19.96 7.90
C LEU A 52 -6.84 -20.22 8.38
N SER A 53 -6.57 -20.25 9.70
CA SER A 53 -5.26 -20.56 10.32
C SER A 53 -4.05 -19.98 9.56
N LEU A 54 -4.20 -18.78 9.00
CA LEU A 54 -3.16 -18.16 8.20
C LEU A 54 -1.99 -17.81 9.12
N SER A 55 -0.81 -18.34 8.78
CA SER A 55 0.44 -17.94 9.42
C SER A 55 0.62 -16.43 9.29
N LYS A 56 1.10 -15.79 10.37
CA LYS A 56 1.37 -14.35 10.42
C LYS A 56 2.21 -13.87 9.23
N ALA A 57 3.15 -14.71 8.78
CA ALA A 57 4.00 -14.45 7.63
C ALA A 57 3.23 -14.38 6.30
N THR A 58 2.22 -15.23 6.11
CA THR A 58 1.43 -15.30 4.88
C THR A 58 0.52 -14.09 4.74
N LEU A 59 -0.02 -13.59 5.86
CA LEU A 59 -0.87 -12.40 5.84
C LEU A 59 -0.07 -11.10 5.62
N THR A 60 1.15 -11.02 6.16
CA THR A 60 1.98 -9.81 6.06
C THR A 60 2.72 -9.73 4.73
N ILE A 61 3.40 -10.81 4.32
CA ILE A 61 4.21 -10.83 3.11
C ILE A 61 3.37 -11.25 1.90
N GLY A 62 2.61 -12.34 2.01
CA GLY A 62 1.83 -12.90 0.90
C GLY A 62 0.68 -11.98 0.49
N PHE A 63 -0.24 -11.70 1.41
CA PHE A 63 -1.38 -10.82 1.14
C PHE A 63 -0.94 -9.37 0.88
N GLY A 64 0.08 -8.86 1.59
CA GLY A 64 0.65 -7.53 1.35
C GLY A 64 1.16 -7.39 -0.08
N PHE A 65 1.99 -8.33 -0.54
CA PHE A 65 2.53 -8.33 -1.90
C PHE A 65 1.44 -8.50 -2.96
N LEU A 66 0.55 -9.50 -2.81
CA LEU A 66 -0.52 -9.77 -3.77
C LEU A 66 -1.47 -8.57 -3.94
N LEU A 67 -1.91 -7.98 -2.84
CA LEU A 67 -2.77 -6.80 -2.89
C LEU A 67 -2.03 -5.59 -3.45
N GLY A 68 -0.73 -5.43 -3.14
CA GLY A 68 0.13 -4.40 -3.74
C GLY A 68 0.23 -4.51 -5.26
N VAL A 69 0.46 -5.72 -5.77
CA VAL A 69 0.51 -5.99 -7.23
C VAL A 69 -0.86 -5.76 -7.88
N ALA A 70 -1.93 -6.27 -7.27
CA ALA A 70 -3.27 -6.24 -7.83
C ALA A 70 -3.88 -4.83 -7.89
N THR A 71 -3.60 -3.99 -6.89
CA THR A 71 -4.22 -2.66 -6.78
C THR A 71 -3.40 -1.53 -7.39
N GLY A 72 -2.07 -1.68 -7.52
CA GLY A 72 -1.19 -0.63 -8.03
C GLY A 72 -1.22 0.68 -7.25
N ARG A 73 -1.62 0.61 -5.97
CA ARG A 73 -1.62 1.71 -5.00
C ARG A 73 -1.12 1.19 -3.66
N ILE A 74 -0.40 2.01 -2.90
CA ILE A 74 0.10 1.64 -1.56
C ILE A 74 -0.99 1.79 -0.49
N ASP A 75 -1.85 2.79 -0.62
CA ASP A 75 -2.84 3.15 0.41
C ASP A 75 -3.98 2.12 0.55
N LEU A 76 -4.41 1.50 -0.55
CA LEU A 76 -5.52 0.54 -0.56
C LEU A 76 -5.14 -0.80 0.12
N PRO A 77 -4.01 -1.46 -0.22
CA PRO A 77 -3.56 -2.66 0.47
C PRO A 77 -3.29 -2.40 1.96
N ALA A 78 -2.67 -1.27 2.31
CA ALA A 78 -2.39 -0.92 3.71
C ALA A 78 -3.69 -0.82 4.52
N THR A 79 -4.71 -0.17 3.96
CA THR A 79 -6.05 -0.04 4.54
C THR A 79 -6.75 -1.38 4.74
N ILE A 80 -6.45 -2.40 3.94
CA ILE A 80 -7.09 -3.72 4.04
C ILE A 80 -6.32 -4.63 4.99
N VAL A 81 -4.98 -4.70 4.83
CA VAL A 81 -4.13 -5.64 5.56
C VAL A 81 -4.01 -5.26 7.04
N PHE A 82 -3.92 -3.97 7.39
CA PHE A 82 -3.76 -3.56 8.79
C PHE A 82 -5.00 -3.87 9.67
N PRO A 83 -6.24 -3.55 9.26
CA PRO A 83 -7.45 -3.99 9.97
C PRO A 83 -7.55 -5.50 10.14
N ILE A 84 -7.24 -6.26 9.07
CA ILE A 84 -7.30 -7.73 9.11
C ILE A 84 -6.27 -8.25 10.12
N PHE A 85 -5.05 -7.71 10.12
CA PHE A 85 -4.00 -8.12 11.05
C PHE A 85 -4.39 -7.84 12.51
N LEU A 86 -4.90 -6.63 12.80
CA LEU A 86 -5.33 -6.25 14.16
C LEU A 86 -6.46 -7.16 14.66
N THR A 87 -7.48 -7.38 13.82
CA THR A 87 -8.66 -8.16 14.20
C THR A 87 -8.39 -9.68 14.27
N ALA A 88 -7.57 -10.23 13.37
CA ALA A 88 -7.25 -11.65 13.33
C ALA A 88 -6.36 -12.09 14.51
N TYR A 89 -5.41 -11.25 14.91
CA TYR A 89 -4.50 -11.56 16.02
C TYR A 89 -4.92 -10.96 17.37
N LYS A 90 -6.10 -10.32 17.44
CA LYS A 90 -6.63 -9.65 18.65
C LYS A 90 -5.61 -8.71 19.30
N LEU A 91 -4.88 -7.96 18.48
CA LEU A 91 -3.87 -7.03 18.95
C LEU A 91 -4.46 -5.63 19.06
N ASN A 92 -4.15 -4.94 20.17
CA ASN A 92 -4.53 -3.53 20.34
C ASN A 92 -3.69 -2.59 19.47
N SER A 93 -2.50 -3.03 19.06
CA SER A 93 -1.57 -2.28 18.20
C SER A 93 -0.69 -3.21 17.37
N ILE A 94 -0.31 -2.76 16.17
CA ILE A 94 0.60 -3.50 15.29
C ILE A 94 2.04 -3.28 15.77
N PRO A 95 2.82 -4.33 16.04
CA PRO A 95 4.24 -4.19 16.36
C PRO A 95 4.99 -3.45 15.24
N PRO A 96 5.88 -2.50 15.54
CA PRO A 96 6.55 -1.68 14.53
C PRO A 96 7.29 -2.50 13.47
N ILE A 97 7.83 -3.67 13.85
CA ILE A 97 8.55 -4.56 12.94
C ILE A 97 7.60 -5.20 11.91
N ILE A 98 6.41 -5.62 12.33
CA ILE A 98 5.40 -6.22 11.47
C ILE A 98 4.84 -5.16 10.51
N PHE A 99 4.58 -3.95 11.02
CA PHE A 99 4.15 -2.83 10.20
C PHE A 99 5.16 -2.54 9.08
N SER A 100 6.46 -2.47 9.43
CA SER A 100 7.53 -2.18 8.48
C SER A 100 7.65 -3.26 7.41
N ILE A 101 7.63 -4.55 7.80
CA ILE A 101 7.72 -5.66 6.85
C ILE A 101 6.50 -5.71 5.93
N THR A 102 5.29 -5.53 6.47
CA THR A 102 4.04 -5.53 5.70
C THR A 102 4.01 -4.37 4.70
N TYR A 103 4.38 -3.17 5.14
CA TYR A 103 4.47 -2.00 4.28
C TYR A 103 5.51 -2.20 3.17
N PHE A 104 6.66 -2.77 3.50
CA PHE A 104 7.69 -3.07 2.51
C PHE A 104 7.22 -4.12 1.48
N ALA A 105 6.52 -5.16 1.91
CA ALA A 105 5.93 -6.17 1.02
C ALA A 105 4.89 -5.56 0.07
N ILE A 106 4.01 -4.69 0.57
CA ILE A 106 3.05 -3.93 -0.25
C ILE A 106 3.77 -3.05 -1.26
N PHE A 107 4.81 -2.34 -0.81
CA PHE A 107 5.58 -1.43 -1.66
C PHE A 107 6.27 -2.17 -2.81
N ILE A 108 6.89 -3.32 -2.54
CA ILE A 108 7.52 -4.14 -3.58
C ILE A 108 6.49 -4.61 -4.62
N GLY A 109 5.31 -5.06 -4.16
CA GLY A 109 4.22 -5.46 -5.06
C GLY A 109 3.71 -4.30 -5.92
N TYR A 110 3.62 -3.12 -5.32
CA TYR A 110 3.26 -1.89 -5.99
C TYR A 110 4.28 -1.45 -7.07
N VAL A 111 5.59 -1.58 -6.81
CA VAL A 111 6.63 -1.14 -7.75
C VAL A 111 6.64 -1.97 -9.03
N ILE A 112 6.30 -3.26 -8.93
CA ILE A 112 6.33 -4.17 -10.10
C ILE A 112 5.12 -4.01 -11.02
N THR A 113 4.00 -3.48 -10.51
CA THR A 113 2.73 -3.56 -11.23
C THR A 113 2.67 -2.54 -12.39
N PRO A 114 2.42 -3.00 -13.63
CA PRO A 114 2.26 -2.10 -14.77
C PRO A 114 0.93 -1.30 -14.70
N ILE A 115 0.05 -1.67 -13.77
CA ILE A 115 -1.22 -0.98 -13.48
C ILE A 115 -0.95 0.40 -12.82
N HIS A 116 0.27 0.62 -12.32
CA HIS A 116 0.64 1.88 -11.72
C HIS A 116 0.81 2.99 -12.79
N PRO A 117 0.06 4.11 -12.71
CA PRO A 117 0.06 5.15 -13.75
C PRO A 117 1.43 5.78 -14.03
N CYS A 118 2.35 5.84 -13.05
CA CYS A 118 3.69 6.38 -13.31
C CYS A 118 4.56 5.43 -14.15
N VAL A 119 4.30 4.12 -14.12
CA VAL A 119 4.99 3.14 -14.98
C VAL A 119 4.47 3.26 -16.41
N GLY A 120 3.16 3.39 -16.60
CA GLY A 120 2.56 3.61 -17.92
C GLY A 120 3.11 4.86 -18.63
N LEU A 121 3.20 5.98 -17.91
CA LEU A 121 3.75 7.22 -18.47
C LEU A 121 5.24 7.11 -18.82
N THR A 122 6.01 6.36 -18.03
CA THR A 122 7.44 6.14 -18.27
C THR A 122 7.67 5.28 -19.51
N LEU A 123 6.87 4.21 -19.68
CA LEU A 123 6.93 3.34 -20.86
C LEU A 123 6.55 4.09 -22.13
N GLU A 124 5.52 4.95 -22.07
CA GLU A 124 5.11 5.81 -23.18
C GLU A 124 6.19 6.85 -23.53
N TYR A 125 6.82 7.46 -22.52
CA TYR A 125 7.92 8.42 -22.72
C TYR A 125 9.15 7.77 -23.39
N PHE A 126 9.51 6.55 -22.99
CA PHE A 126 10.67 5.84 -23.53
C PHE A 126 10.36 4.94 -24.74
N ASN A 127 9.12 4.92 -25.24
CA ASN A 127 8.66 3.96 -26.26
C ASN A 127 9.10 2.51 -25.96
N ALA A 128 9.05 2.13 -24.70
CA ALA A 128 9.55 0.86 -24.22
C ALA A 128 8.43 -0.18 -24.06
N GLU A 129 8.75 -1.44 -24.32
CA GLU A 129 7.80 -2.55 -24.16
C GLU A 129 7.66 -2.94 -22.67
N ILE A 130 6.41 -3.13 -22.23
CA ILE A 130 6.05 -3.60 -20.88
C ILE A 130 6.82 -4.88 -20.51
N ASN A 131 7.02 -5.80 -21.47
CA ASN A 131 7.73 -7.06 -21.25
C ASN A 131 9.20 -6.86 -20.85
N LYS A 132 9.87 -5.85 -21.40
CA LYS A 132 11.26 -5.53 -21.06
C LYS A 132 11.35 -4.90 -19.68
N PHE A 133 10.40 -4.04 -19.33
CA PHE A 133 10.27 -3.46 -17.99
C PHE A 133 10.05 -4.54 -16.92
N LEU A 134 9.11 -5.47 -17.15
CA LEU A 134 8.87 -6.58 -16.21
C LEU A 134 10.10 -7.47 -16.05
N LYS A 135 10.77 -7.85 -17.14
CA LYS A 135 12.01 -8.64 -17.06
C LYS A 135 13.12 -7.95 -16.28
N LEU A 136 13.20 -6.62 -16.35
CA LEU A 136 14.19 -5.83 -15.61
C LEU A 136 13.82 -5.66 -14.13
N MET A 137 12.53 -5.61 -13.80
CA MET A 137 12.03 -5.36 -12.44
C MET A 137 11.79 -6.63 -11.62
N ILE A 138 11.56 -7.77 -12.26
CA ILE A 138 11.43 -9.07 -11.58
C ILE A 138 12.66 -9.41 -10.70
N PRO A 139 13.92 -9.31 -11.17
CA PRO A 139 15.09 -9.63 -10.35
C PRO A 139 15.21 -8.81 -9.04
N PRO A 140 15.14 -7.46 -9.04
CA PRO A 140 15.23 -6.69 -7.80
C PRO A 140 14.01 -6.90 -6.89
N THR A 141 12.83 -7.18 -7.44
CA THR A 141 11.65 -7.52 -6.62
C THR A 141 11.80 -8.87 -5.94
N LEU A 142 12.25 -9.90 -6.65
CA LEU A 142 12.53 -11.22 -6.06
C LEU A 142 13.60 -11.12 -4.97
N LEU A 143 14.67 -10.37 -5.22
CA LEU A 143 15.70 -10.13 -4.21
C LEU A 143 15.13 -9.43 -2.98
N SER A 144 14.30 -8.40 -3.18
CA SER A 144 13.68 -7.65 -2.08
C SER A 144 12.67 -8.49 -1.29
N LEU A 145 11.93 -9.38 -1.96
CA LEU A 145 11.02 -10.34 -1.32
C LEU A 145 11.80 -11.38 -0.50
N ALA A 146 12.92 -11.88 -1.03
CA ALA A 146 13.80 -12.79 -0.31
C ALA A 146 14.38 -12.15 0.95
N VAL A 147 14.79 -10.87 0.88
CA VAL A 147 15.23 -10.10 2.05
C VAL A 147 14.09 -9.92 3.05
N ALA A 148 12.86 -9.63 2.62
CA ALA A 148 11.71 -9.50 3.51
C ALA A 148 11.36 -10.81 4.24
N ILE A 149 11.54 -11.96 3.57
CA ILE A 149 11.35 -13.27 4.20
C ILE A 149 12.50 -13.57 5.17
N ALA A 150 13.74 -13.26 4.80
CA ALA A 150 14.90 -13.46 5.68
C ALA A 150 14.81 -12.60 6.95
N THR A 151 14.40 -11.33 6.84
CA THR A 151 14.19 -10.48 8.01
C THR A 151 13.06 -10.98 8.90
N TRP A 152 11.98 -11.51 8.31
CA TRP A 152 10.93 -12.17 9.09
C TRP A 152 11.48 -13.36 9.89
N SER A 153 12.27 -14.23 9.28
CA SER A 153 12.84 -15.41 9.96
C SER A 153 13.90 -15.08 11.03
N ILE A 154 14.53 -13.90 10.98
CA ILE A 154 15.59 -13.50 11.92
C ILE A 154 15.01 -12.73 13.12
N LEU A 155 13.96 -11.92 12.92
CA LEU A 155 13.42 -11.01 13.94
C LEU A 155 12.18 -11.52 14.68
N ILE A 156 11.50 -12.55 14.17
CA ILE A 156 10.22 -13.09 14.68
C ILE A 156 10.33 -14.59 14.89
#